data_AF-A0AAI8CIX3-F1
#
_entry.id   AF-A0AAI8CIX3-F1
#
_cell.length_a   1.000
_cell.length_b   1.000
_cell.length_c   1.000
_cell.angle_alpha   90.00
_cell.angle_beta   90.00
_cell.angle_gamma   90.00
#
_symmetry.space_group_name_H-M   'P 1'
#
loop_
_entity.id
_entity.type
_entity.pdbx_description
1 polymer ?
#
loop_
_entity_poly.entity_id
_entity_poly.type
_entity_poly.pdbx_seq_one_letter_code
_entity_poly.pdbx_strand_id
1 'polypeptide(L)'
;MQLFFYLFFILTGFILQAQSRIPVVYATATIEEESVQAPNNLDYAYDEDVNSAYHSKWSISGVPNTLQFYLSNTCSSVSKVIYKPRRLGLNGIFTKVNISYSLANAPTVFIPLPGGNNGEFTWIADNMDKVINLSQPINNPTIFKFEVTQAYGNFTSCAEMEFEGVVIGSGIKTCN
;
A
#
# COMPACT_ATOMS: atom_id res chain seq x y z
N MET A 1 -20.50 -24.30 -56.71
CA MET A 1 -19.17 -24.25 -56.07
C MET A 1 -19.15 -22.98 -55.23
N GLN A 2 -19.39 -23.12 -53.93
CA GLN A 2 -19.84 -22.03 -53.05
C GLN A 2 -18.63 -21.29 -52.45
N LEU A 3 -18.74 -19.96 -52.45
CA LEU A 3 -17.79 -18.95 -52.03
C LEU A 3 -17.20 -19.22 -50.63
N PHE A 4 -15.88 -19.30 -50.50
CA PHE A 4 -15.20 -19.31 -49.19
C PHE A 4 -15.11 -17.88 -48.64
N PHE A 5 -15.86 -17.59 -47.59
CA PHE A 5 -15.70 -16.40 -46.76
C PHE A 5 -14.48 -16.58 -45.83
N TYR A 6 -13.46 -15.74 -45.98
CA TYR A 6 -12.37 -15.63 -45.00
C TYR A 6 -12.84 -14.79 -43.82
N LEU A 7 -12.97 -15.43 -42.64
CA LEU A 7 -13.24 -14.77 -41.37
C LEU A 7 -11.89 -14.45 -40.68
N PHE A 8 -11.47 -13.19 -40.71
CA PHE A 8 -10.33 -12.69 -39.96
C PHE A 8 -10.74 -12.52 -38.49
N PHE A 9 -10.45 -13.52 -37.64
CA PHE A 9 -10.52 -13.36 -36.20
C PHE A 9 -9.31 -12.55 -35.72
N ILE A 10 -9.50 -11.26 -35.43
CA ILE A 10 -8.49 -10.46 -34.72
C ILE A 10 -8.55 -10.90 -33.24
N LEU A 11 -7.66 -11.81 -32.87
CA LEU A 11 -7.45 -12.22 -31.49
C LEU A 11 -6.63 -11.13 -30.79
N THR A 12 -7.28 -10.13 -30.20
CA THR A 12 -6.59 -9.22 -29.27
C THR A 12 -6.30 -9.98 -27.99
N GLY A 13 -5.09 -10.53 -27.88
CA GLY A 13 -4.60 -11.13 -26.65
C GLY A 13 -4.46 -10.07 -25.57
N PHE A 14 -5.39 -10.03 -24.62
CA PHE A 14 -5.19 -9.33 -23.36
C PHE A 14 -4.15 -10.11 -22.57
N ILE A 15 -2.91 -9.63 -22.54
CA ILE A 15 -1.88 -10.17 -21.65
C ILE A 15 -2.29 -9.76 -20.23
N LEU A 16 -2.86 -10.70 -19.47
CA LEU A 16 -2.97 -10.59 -18.02
C LEU A 16 -1.54 -10.52 -17.47
N GLN A 17 -1.08 -9.32 -17.12
CA GLN A 17 0.13 -9.19 -16.32
C GLN A 17 -0.17 -9.71 -14.92
N ALA A 18 0.66 -10.64 -14.44
CA ALA A 18 0.53 -11.18 -13.09
C ALA A 18 0.74 -10.03 -12.08
N GLN A 19 -0.22 -9.85 -11.16
CA GLN A 19 -0.04 -8.94 -10.04
C GLN A 19 1.00 -9.53 -9.07
N SER A 20 1.88 -8.65 -8.59
CA SER A 20 2.98 -8.94 -7.68
C SER A 20 2.98 -7.94 -6.54
N ARG A 21 3.50 -8.35 -5.37
CA ARG A 21 3.82 -7.40 -4.30
C ARG A 21 4.88 -6.43 -4.80
N ILE A 22 4.66 -5.14 -4.55
CA ILE A 22 5.59 -4.07 -4.88
C ILE A 22 6.43 -3.78 -3.63
N PRO A 23 7.78 -3.85 -3.73
CA PRO A 23 8.62 -3.58 -2.58
C PRO A 23 8.51 -2.12 -2.12
N VAL A 24 8.41 -1.93 -0.81
CA VAL A 24 8.66 -0.65 -0.13
C VAL A 24 10.16 -0.59 0.18
N VAL A 25 10.83 0.49 -0.21
CA VAL A 25 12.28 0.66 0.02
C VAL A 25 12.53 1.23 1.41
N TYR A 26 11.71 2.19 1.81
CA TYR A 26 11.72 2.76 3.16
C TYR A 26 10.38 3.45 3.45
N ALA A 27 10.16 3.79 4.71
CA ALA A 27 9.05 4.62 5.13
C ALA A 27 9.47 5.74 6.09
N THR A 28 8.60 6.73 6.28
CA THR A 28 8.77 7.79 7.29
C THR A 28 7.47 8.00 8.06
N ALA A 29 7.57 8.35 9.34
CA ALA A 29 6.45 8.76 10.19
C ALA A 29 6.70 10.15 10.77
N THR A 30 5.64 10.92 11.05
CA THR A 30 5.77 12.23 11.72
C THR A 30 5.74 12.14 13.24
N ILE A 31 5.27 11.01 13.79
CA ILE A 31 5.18 10.78 15.23
C ILE A 31 6.26 9.80 15.68
N GLU A 32 6.82 10.07 16.86
CA GLU A 32 7.77 9.18 17.51
C GLU A 32 7.21 7.77 17.67
N GLU A 33 8.10 6.81 17.56
CA GLU A 33 7.78 5.40 17.58
C GLU A 33 8.47 4.70 18.75
N GLU A 34 7.93 3.54 19.11
CA GLU A 34 8.50 2.72 20.17
C GLU A 34 8.41 1.25 19.81
N SER A 35 9.55 0.58 19.79
CA SER A 35 9.64 -0.86 19.58
C SER A 35 10.27 -1.53 20.77
N VAL A 36 9.63 -2.60 21.23
CA VAL A 36 10.21 -3.54 22.21
C VAL A 36 10.98 -4.68 21.53
N GLN A 37 10.98 -4.73 20.19
CA GLN A 37 11.48 -5.85 19.38
C GLN A 37 12.75 -5.50 18.59
N ALA A 38 12.99 -4.24 18.18
CA ALA A 38 14.16 -3.78 17.41
C ALA A 38 14.37 -2.25 17.48
N PRO A 39 15.55 -1.72 17.08
CA PRO A 39 15.84 -0.28 17.12
C PRO A 39 15.10 0.59 16.11
N ASN A 40 14.50 0.05 15.04
CA ASN A 40 13.70 0.80 14.06
C ASN A 40 12.32 0.18 13.94
N ASN A 41 11.30 0.87 14.45
CA ASN A 41 9.96 0.32 14.58
C ASN A 41 9.15 0.42 13.28
N LEU A 42 9.46 1.41 12.44
CA LEU A 42 8.69 1.64 11.22
C LEU A 42 8.92 0.57 10.14
N ASP A 43 10.09 -0.07 10.15
CA ASP A 43 10.42 -1.14 9.20
C ASP A 43 9.46 -2.34 9.32
N TYR A 44 8.93 -2.57 10.52
CA TYR A 44 7.87 -3.55 10.79
C TYR A 44 6.51 -3.21 10.19
N ALA A 45 6.38 -2.09 9.49
CA ALA A 45 5.19 -1.83 8.70
C ALA A 45 5.33 -2.37 7.26
N TYR A 46 6.47 -2.94 6.88
CA TYR A 46 6.74 -3.41 5.52
C TYR A 46 7.84 -4.49 5.45
N ASP A 47 8.03 -5.29 6.51
CA ASP A 47 9.08 -6.30 6.63
C ASP A 47 8.64 -7.70 6.16
N GLU A 48 7.40 -7.83 5.69
CA GLU A 48 6.75 -9.07 5.26
C GLU A 48 6.44 -10.05 6.42
N ASP A 49 6.51 -9.60 7.68
CA ASP A 49 6.11 -10.37 8.86
C ASP A 49 4.91 -9.73 9.57
N VAL A 50 3.73 -10.29 9.30
CA VAL A 50 2.48 -9.84 9.94
C VAL A 50 2.45 -10.02 11.48
N ASN A 51 3.44 -10.66 12.08
CA ASN A 51 3.56 -10.79 13.54
C ASN A 51 4.42 -9.70 14.19
N SER A 52 5.21 -8.98 13.40
CA SER A 52 5.82 -7.71 13.80
C SER A 52 4.82 -6.57 13.57
N ALA A 53 5.03 -5.42 14.21
CA ALA A 53 4.24 -4.24 13.90
C ALA A 53 4.93 -2.95 14.35
N TYR A 54 4.83 -1.93 13.50
CA TYR A 54 5.02 -0.54 13.90
C TYR A 54 4.01 -0.14 14.99
N HIS A 55 4.46 0.68 15.93
CA HIS A 55 3.65 1.34 16.95
C HIS A 55 4.17 2.75 17.28
N SER A 56 3.29 3.76 17.22
CA SER A 56 3.60 5.07 17.80
C SER A 56 3.90 4.94 19.30
N LYS A 57 4.82 5.73 19.84
CA LYS A 57 5.24 5.65 21.25
C LYS A 57 4.07 5.70 22.24
N TRP A 58 4.08 4.82 23.25
CA TRP A 58 2.96 4.65 24.19
C TRP A 58 2.71 5.87 25.09
N SER A 59 3.74 6.69 25.31
CA SER A 59 3.69 7.83 26.22
C SER A 59 3.16 9.13 25.59
N ILE A 60 2.80 9.12 24.30
CA ILE A 60 2.30 10.30 23.56
C ILE A 60 1.07 9.93 22.72
N SER A 61 0.32 10.93 22.27
CA SER A 61 -0.72 10.70 21.25
C SER A 61 -0.06 10.27 19.94
N GLY A 62 -0.50 9.13 19.41
CA GLY A 62 -0.09 8.61 18.12
C GLY A 62 -0.84 9.20 16.93
N VAL A 63 -1.80 10.11 17.14
CA VAL A 63 -2.55 10.82 16.08
C VAL A 63 -2.58 12.33 16.33
N PRO A 64 -2.62 13.17 15.27
CA PRO A 64 -2.48 12.80 13.87
C PRO A 64 -1.08 12.29 13.53
N ASN A 65 -0.97 11.34 12.61
CA ASN A 65 0.32 10.82 12.14
C ASN A 65 0.31 10.66 10.62
N THR A 66 1.40 11.08 9.98
CA THR A 66 1.59 10.94 8.55
C THR A 66 2.65 9.87 8.30
N LEU A 67 2.22 8.75 7.71
CA LEU A 67 3.10 7.69 7.24
C LEU A 67 3.29 7.85 5.73
N GLN A 68 4.54 7.83 5.26
CA GLN A 68 4.86 7.80 3.82
C GLN A 68 5.65 6.54 3.51
N PHE A 69 5.19 5.77 2.53
CA PHE A 69 5.84 4.55 2.04
C PHE A 69 6.40 4.82 0.65
N TYR A 70 7.71 4.65 0.50
CA TYR A 70 8.44 4.92 -0.73
C TYR A 70 8.61 3.62 -1.50
N LEU A 71 7.99 3.54 -2.67
CA LEU A 71 8.00 2.32 -3.49
C LEU A 71 9.30 2.18 -4.27
N SER A 72 9.69 0.94 -4.52
CA SER A 72 10.82 0.62 -5.39
C SER A 72 10.64 1.25 -6.77
N ASN A 73 11.76 1.65 -7.39
CA ASN A 73 11.78 2.13 -8.78
C ASN A 73 11.37 1.04 -9.80
N THR A 74 11.27 -0.22 -9.38
CA THR A 74 10.69 -1.31 -10.15
C THR A 74 9.17 -1.27 -10.21
N CYS A 75 8.50 -0.45 -9.40
CA CYS A 75 7.05 -0.29 -9.42
C CYS A 75 6.57 0.33 -10.74
N SER A 76 5.89 -0.46 -11.56
CA SER A 76 5.26 0.01 -12.80
C SER A 76 3.86 0.51 -12.58
N SER A 77 3.09 -0.19 -11.74
CA SER A 77 1.73 0.21 -11.40
C SER A 77 1.27 -0.40 -10.08
N VAL A 78 0.35 0.26 -9.40
CA VAL A 78 -0.36 -0.25 -8.22
C VAL A 78 -1.84 -0.41 -8.56
N SER A 79 -2.41 -1.58 -8.28
CA SER A 79 -3.84 -1.87 -8.43
C SER A 79 -4.54 -2.18 -7.12
N LYS A 80 -3.78 -2.43 -6.04
CA LYS A 80 -4.32 -2.75 -4.72
C LYS A 80 -3.43 -2.17 -3.62
N VAL A 81 -4.07 -1.65 -2.57
CA VAL A 81 -3.43 -1.20 -1.33
C VAL A 81 -4.03 -1.98 -0.18
N ILE A 82 -3.22 -2.52 0.70
CA ILE A 82 -3.66 -3.31 1.85
C ILE A 82 -3.01 -2.75 3.10
N TYR A 83 -3.82 -2.21 4.00
CA TYR A 83 -3.39 -1.95 5.37
C TYR A 83 -3.71 -3.16 6.22
N LYS A 84 -2.68 -3.77 6.82
CA LYS A 84 -2.82 -4.87 7.77
C LYS A 84 -2.60 -4.33 9.18
N PRO A 85 -3.65 -4.28 10.01
CA PRO A 85 -3.48 -3.94 11.42
C PRO A 85 -2.64 -4.99 12.15
N ARG A 86 -2.14 -4.64 13.34
CA ARG A 86 -1.56 -5.64 14.27
C ARG A 86 -2.50 -6.82 14.45
N ARG A 87 -1.95 -8.02 14.68
CA ARG A 87 -2.77 -9.25 14.83
C ARG A 87 -3.40 -9.40 16.20
N LEU A 88 -2.87 -8.74 17.23
CA LEU A 88 -3.38 -8.79 18.60
C LEU A 88 -3.61 -7.39 19.15
N GLY A 89 -4.76 -7.19 19.80
CA GLY A 89 -5.16 -5.90 20.36
C GLY A 89 -5.62 -4.89 19.31
N LEU A 90 -6.31 -3.84 19.75
CA LEU A 90 -6.93 -2.85 18.85
C LEU A 90 -6.23 -1.49 18.86
N ASN A 91 -5.35 -1.21 19.83
CA ASN A 91 -4.64 0.06 19.89
C ASN A 91 -3.82 0.28 18.62
N GLY A 92 -3.96 1.44 18.01
CA GLY A 92 -3.22 1.79 16.81
C GLY A 92 -3.94 1.52 15.48
N ILE A 93 -5.10 0.87 15.50
CA ILE A 93 -5.82 0.54 14.26
C ILE A 93 -6.42 1.81 13.65
N PHE A 94 -6.11 2.09 12.39
CA PHE A 94 -6.59 3.29 11.70
C PHE A 94 -8.11 3.22 11.54
N THR A 95 -8.82 4.24 11.99
CA THR A 95 -10.27 4.34 11.85
C THR A 95 -10.67 5.48 10.90
N LYS A 96 -9.83 6.52 10.78
CA LYS A 96 -10.00 7.59 9.80
C LYS A 96 -8.66 8.03 9.23
N VAL A 97 -8.48 7.86 7.93
CA VAL A 97 -7.21 8.13 7.23
C VAL A 97 -7.46 8.79 5.88
N ASN A 98 -6.69 9.83 5.56
CA ASN A 98 -6.61 10.35 4.20
C ASN A 98 -5.43 9.69 3.49
N ILE A 99 -5.70 9.03 2.36
CA ILE A 99 -4.69 8.34 1.57
C ILE A 99 -4.51 9.11 0.27
N SER A 100 -3.26 9.39 -0.06
CA SER A 100 -2.85 10.01 -1.33
C SER A 100 -1.59 9.36 -1.86
N TYR A 101 -1.27 9.59 -3.12
CA TYR A 101 -0.06 9.09 -3.76
C TYR A 101 0.60 10.17 -4.60
N SER A 102 1.90 10.03 -4.84
CA SER A 102 2.63 10.84 -5.82
C SER A 102 3.19 9.96 -6.94
N LEU A 103 3.47 10.59 -8.08
CA LEU A 103 4.02 9.93 -9.26
C LEU A 103 5.51 10.18 -9.37
N ALA A 104 6.25 9.26 -9.98
CA ALA A 104 7.70 9.38 -10.16
C ALA A 104 8.13 10.68 -10.87
N ASN A 105 7.29 11.22 -11.78
CA ASN A 105 7.56 12.47 -12.49
C ASN A 105 7.16 13.73 -11.71
N ALA A 106 6.48 13.60 -10.57
CA ALA A 106 6.04 14.71 -9.71
C ALA A 106 5.96 14.25 -8.24
N PRO A 107 7.09 13.86 -7.61
CA PRO A 107 7.09 13.16 -6.31
C PRO A 107 6.59 14.03 -5.14
N THR A 108 6.51 15.34 -5.31
CA THR A 108 6.04 16.30 -4.30
C THR A 108 4.55 16.65 -4.43
N VAL A 109 3.89 16.18 -5.49
CA VAL A 109 2.46 16.43 -5.73
C VAL A 109 1.67 15.20 -5.31
N PHE A 110 0.78 15.38 -4.34
CA PHE A 110 -0.05 14.30 -3.81
C PHE A 110 -1.47 14.35 -4.37
N ILE A 111 -1.89 13.24 -4.97
CA ILE A 111 -3.21 13.04 -5.56
C ILE A 111 -4.02 12.16 -4.59
N PRO A 112 -5.23 12.55 -4.17
CA PRO A 112 -6.08 11.71 -3.33
C PRO A 112 -6.32 10.33 -3.95
N LEU A 113 -6.24 9.28 -3.14
CA LEU A 113 -6.44 7.91 -3.61
C LEU A 113 -7.92 7.71 -3.99
N PRO A 114 -8.23 7.20 -5.20
CA PRO A 114 -9.61 6.91 -5.57
C PRO A 114 -10.19 5.77 -4.73
N GLY A 115 -11.51 5.79 -4.53
CA GLY A 115 -12.24 4.80 -3.71
C GLY A 115 -12.67 5.31 -2.34
N GLY A 116 -12.02 6.36 -1.82
CA GLY A 116 -12.44 7.07 -0.62
C GLY A 116 -13.32 8.29 -0.92
N ASN A 117 -13.80 8.97 0.12
CA ASN A 117 -14.46 10.27 0.00
C ASN A 117 -13.38 11.36 -0.17
N ASN A 118 -12.94 11.58 -1.42
CA ASN A 118 -11.79 12.45 -1.73
C ASN A 118 -10.48 12.01 -1.04
N GLY A 119 -10.19 10.70 -1.10
CA GLY A 119 -9.04 10.09 -0.43
C GLY A 119 -9.25 9.76 1.05
N GLU A 120 -10.36 10.16 1.65
CA GLU A 120 -10.71 9.78 3.03
C GLU A 120 -11.30 8.36 3.08
N PHE A 121 -10.73 7.52 3.93
CA PHE A 121 -11.21 6.17 4.23
C PHE A 121 -11.58 6.08 5.71
N THR A 122 -12.71 5.44 5.99
CA THR A 122 -13.16 5.13 7.34
C THR A 122 -13.26 3.62 7.49
N TRP A 123 -12.65 3.09 8.55
CA TRP A 123 -12.65 1.67 8.84
C TRP A 123 -13.09 1.41 10.27
N ILE A 124 -13.71 0.25 10.47
CA ILE A 124 -13.96 -0.27 11.82
C ILE A 124 -12.63 -0.72 12.45
N ALA A 125 -12.52 -0.52 13.77
CA ALA A 125 -11.35 -0.93 14.53
C ALA A 125 -11.40 -2.43 14.81
N ASP A 126 -10.95 -3.22 13.84
CA ASP A 126 -10.75 -4.66 13.95
C ASP A 126 -9.40 -5.07 13.34
N ASN A 127 -8.95 -6.30 13.65
CA ASN A 127 -7.69 -6.86 13.18
C ASN A 127 -7.76 -7.41 11.74
N MET A 128 -8.87 -7.18 11.02
CA MET A 128 -9.02 -7.62 9.64
C MET A 128 -8.22 -6.73 8.69
N ASP A 129 -7.69 -7.31 7.62
CA ASP A 129 -7.01 -6.55 6.58
C ASP A 129 -7.97 -5.54 5.95
N LYS A 130 -7.51 -4.30 5.76
CA LYS A 130 -8.26 -3.23 5.10
C LYS A 130 -7.78 -3.14 3.66
N VAL A 131 -8.58 -3.69 2.74
CA VAL A 131 -8.21 -3.83 1.32
C VAL A 131 -8.88 -2.76 0.48
N ILE A 132 -8.08 -2.04 -0.31
CA ILE A 132 -8.55 -1.09 -1.31
C ILE A 132 -8.18 -1.66 -2.69
N ASN A 133 -9.18 -2.06 -3.46
CA ASN A 133 -9.03 -2.44 -4.86
C ASN A 133 -9.28 -1.20 -5.75
N LEU A 134 -8.29 -0.84 -6.57
CA LEU A 134 -8.41 0.31 -7.46
C LEU A 134 -9.12 -0.10 -8.74
N SER A 135 -10.13 0.67 -9.14
CA SER A 135 -10.88 0.42 -10.39
C SER A 135 -10.00 0.59 -11.63
N GLN A 136 -8.94 1.38 -11.54
CA GLN A 136 -7.90 1.56 -12.55
C GLN A 136 -6.53 1.56 -11.85
N PRO A 137 -5.51 0.85 -12.38
CA PRO A 137 -4.17 0.90 -11.83
C PRO A 137 -3.58 2.32 -11.89
N ILE A 138 -2.88 2.70 -10.83
CA ILE A 138 -2.06 3.91 -10.79
C ILE A 138 -0.73 3.57 -11.45
N ASN A 139 -0.37 4.27 -12.53
CA ASN A 139 0.88 4.01 -13.26
C ASN A 139 2.03 4.85 -12.69
N ASN A 140 3.18 4.19 -12.46
CA ASN A 140 4.41 4.76 -11.93
C ASN A 140 4.25 5.58 -10.62
N PRO A 141 3.52 5.08 -9.60
CA PRO A 141 3.52 5.73 -8.30
C PRO A 141 4.88 5.55 -7.62
N THR A 142 5.25 6.53 -6.80
CA THR A 142 6.54 6.53 -6.09
C THR A 142 6.39 6.64 -4.57
N ILE A 143 5.37 7.35 -4.08
CA ILE A 143 5.08 7.48 -2.65
C ILE A 143 3.59 7.27 -2.43
N PHE A 144 3.22 6.53 -1.38
CA PHE A 144 1.89 6.55 -0.80
C PHE A 144 1.95 7.21 0.57
N LYS A 145 1.08 8.20 0.80
CA LYS A 145 0.98 8.97 2.04
C LYS A 145 -0.35 8.66 2.73
N PHE A 146 -0.26 8.29 4.00
CA PHE A 146 -1.38 7.98 4.88
C PHE A 146 -1.40 9.00 6.02
N GLU A 147 -2.35 9.92 5.98
CA GLU A 147 -2.57 10.93 7.02
C GLU A 147 -3.65 10.39 7.96
N VAL A 148 -3.22 9.68 9.00
CA VAL A 148 -4.08 9.06 10.00
C VAL A 148 -4.58 10.16 10.95
N THR A 149 -5.86 10.47 10.86
CA THR A 149 -6.50 11.53 11.68
C THR A 149 -7.21 10.95 12.90
N GLN A 150 -7.66 9.69 12.83
CA GLN A 150 -8.19 8.95 13.96
C GLN A 150 -7.74 7.49 13.90
N ALA A 151 -7.45 6.95 15.08
CA ALA A 151 -7.11 5.55 15.26
C ALA A 151 -7.49 5.11 16.67
N TYR A 152 -7.74 3.82 16.84
CA TYR A 152 -8.22 3.28 18.10
C TYR A 152 -7.19 3.45 19.22
N GLY A 153 -7.65 3.90 20.39
CA GLY A 153 -6.80 4.19 21.54
C GLY A 153 -5.89 5.41 21.37
N ASN A 154 -6.08 6.25 20.33
CA ASN A 154 -5.23 7.38 19.98
C ASN A 154 -3.76 7.02 19.73
N PHE A 155 -3.50 5.80 19.26
CA PHE A 155 -2.19 5.36 18.80
C PHE A 155 -2.22 5.15 17.29
N THR A 156 -1.07 5.00 16.63
CA THR A 156 -0.98 4.55 15.24
C THR A 156 -0.15 3.27 15.20
N SER A 157 -0.63 2.23 14.51
CA SER A 157 0.09 0.97 14.33
C SER A 157 -0.14 0.33 12.97
N CYS A 158 0.84 -0.41 12.49
CA CYS A 158 0.79 -1.09 11.21
C CYS A 158 1.62 -2.36 11.28
N ALA A 159 1.01 -3.52 11.04
CA ALA A 159 1.77 -4.76 10.88
C ALA A 159 2.34 -4.85 9.46
N GLU A 160 1.55 -4.50 8.46
CA GLU A 160 2.03 -4.49 7.08
C GLU A 160 1.25 -3.45 6.27
N MET A 161 1.96 -2.70 5.45
CA MET A 161 1.40 -1.85 4.41
C MET A 161 1.85 -2.40 3.06
N GLU A 162 0.91 -3.03 2.36
CA GLU A 162 1.21 -3.78 1.15
C GLU A 162 0.63 -3.09 -0.08
N PHE A 163 1.38 -3.16 -1.16
CA PHE A 163 0.99 -2.66 -2.47
C PHE A 163 1.10 -3.80 -3.46
N GLU A 164 0.06 -4.04 -4.25
CA GLU A 164 0.10 -5.04 -5.33
C GLU A 164 -0.16 -4.39 -6.67
N GLY A 165 0.54 -4.87 -7.69
CA GLY A 165 0.42 -4.42 -9.07
C GLY A 165 1.54 -4.98 -9.93
N VAL A 166 2.00 -4.21 -10.90
CA VAL A 166 3.02 -4.67 -11.84
C VAL A 166 4.38 -4.14 -11.43
N VAL A 167 5.37 -5.04 -11.34
CA VAL A 167 6.79 -4.68 -11.22
C VAL A 167 7.53 -4.89 -12.54
N ILE A 168 8.32 -3.92 -12.97
CA ILE A 168 9.25 -4.06 -14.09
C ILE A 168 10.49 -4.80 -13.56
N GLY A 169 10.86 -5.90 -14.21
CA GLY A 169 12.07 -6.67 -13.86
C GLY A 169 11.84 -8.01 -13.13
N SER A 170 10.59 -8.47 -12.96
CA SER A 170 10.32 -9.87 -12.56
C SER A 170 10.44 -10.87 -13.70
N GLY A 171 10.88 -10.41 -14.88
CA GLY A 171 11.24 -11.27 -16.00
C GLY A 171 12.56 -11.97 -15.74
N ILE A 172 12.47 -13.27 -15.42
CA ILE A 172 13.53 -14.28 -15.53
C ILE A 172 14.51 -14.33 -14.33
N LYS A 173 14.18 -15.15 -13.31
CA LYS A 173 15.22 -15.98 -12.69
C LYS A 173 15.69 -16.97 -13.77
N THR A 174 16.66 -16.59 -14.59
CA THR A 174 17.52 -17.59 -15.22
C THR A 174 18.37 -18.11 -14.09
N CYS A 175 18.09 -19.34 -13.66
CA CYS A 175 19.06 -20.10 -12.90
C CYS A 175 20.36 -20.11 -13.71
N ASN A 176 21.41 -19.50 -13.17
CA ASN A 176 22.78 -19.85 -13.53
C ASN A 176 23.15 -21.10 -12.73
#